data_AF-A0A381V7F2-F1
#
_entry.id   AF-A0A381V7F2-F1
#
_cell.length_a   1.000
_cell.length_b   1.000
_cell.length_c   1.000
_cell.angle_alpha   90.00
_cell.angle_beta   90.00
_cell.angle_gamma   90.00
#
_symmetry.space_group_name_H-M   'P 1'
#
loop_
_entity.id
_entity.type
_entity.pdbx_description
1 polymer ?
#
loop_
_entity_poly.entity_id
_entity_poly.type
_entity_poly.pdbx_seq_one_letter_code
_entity_poly.pdbx_strand_id
1 'polypeptide(L)'
;MYIDDLPEPAGTLHLAPGGADSVCGQIRRLDLSAVQSAPGVIAVLTAKDVPGTNDISPTHCGDDPVLAESEIRFFGEPVFAVVARSHREAREAARRGQIDIDPVEPVLTIDQALAAGSYVSEQQQLQRGDWQG
;
A
#
# COMPACT_ATOMS: atom_id res chain seq x y z
N MET A 1 -3.76 25.99 -14.12
CA MET A 1 -3.64 24.78 -14.94
C MET A 1 -2.88 23.78 -14.09
N TYR A 2 -3.61 22.78 -13.61
CA TYR A 2 -3.16 21.66 -12.83
C TYR A 2 -3.10 20.40 -13.71
N ILE A 3 -2.58 19.29 -13.20
CA ILE A 3 -2.38 18.08 -14.02
C ILE A 3 -3.70 17.47 -14.50
N ASP A 4 -4.77 17.67 -13.73
CA ASP A 4 -6.14 17.18 -13.96
C ASP A 4 -6.97 18.13 -14.84
N ASP A 5 -6.47 19.34 -15.11
CA ASP A 5 -7.05 20.24 -16.12
C ASP A 5 -6.66 19.81 -17.55
N LEU A 6 -5.70 18.90 -17.71
CA LEU A 6 -5.25 18.44 -19.02
C LEU A 6 -6.29 17.52 -19.65
N PRO A 7 -6.61 17.69 -20.95
CA PRO A 7 -7.51 16.78 -21.64
C PRO A 7 -6.91 15.38 -21.68
N GLU A 8 -7.72 14.39 -21.32
CA GLU A 8 -7.31 12.99 -21.34
C GLU A 8 -7.03 12.56 -22.79
N PRO A 9 -5.85 11.96 -23.06
CA PRO A 9 -5.58 11.33 -24.35
C PRO A 9 -6.66 10.30 -24.71
N ALA A 10 -6.92 10.13 -26.00
CA ALA A 10 -7.84 9.11 -26.48
C ALA A 10 -7.35 7.71 -26.06
N GLY A 11 -8.23 6.93 -25.43
CA GLY A 11 -7.90 5.58 -24.94
C GLY A 11 -7.23 5.54 -23.56
N THR A 12 -7.22 6.65 -22.82
CA THR A 12 -6.79 6.67 -21.41
C THR A 12 -7.50 5.59 -20.59
N LEU A 13 -6.73 4.86 -19.80
CA LEU A 13 -7.23 3.95 -18.78
C LEU A 13 -7.04 4.59 -17.40
N HIS A 14 -7.84 4.16 -16.44
CA HIS A 14 -7.83 4.71 -15.10
C HIS A 14 -7.47 3.63 -14.10
N LEU A 15 -6.68 4.02 -13.11
CA LEU A 15 -6.21 3.13 -12.05
C LEU A 15 -6.91 3.45 -10.73
N ALA A 16 -7.27 2.42 -9.97
CA ALA A 16 -7.67 2.55 -8.57
C ALA A 16 -6.98 1.47 -7.72
N PRO A 17 -6.32 1.84 -6.60
CA PRO A 17 -5.79 0.86 -5.67
C PRO A 17 -6.91 0.15 -4.91
N GLY A 18 -6.68 -1.11 -4.59
CA GLY A 18 -7.48 -1.91 -3.67
C GLY A 18 -6.60 -2.47 -2.55
N GLY A 19 -7.19 -2.58 -1.36
CA GLY A 19 -6.53 -3.03 -0.14
C GLY A 19 -7.53 -3.68 0.81
N ALA A 20 -7.04 -4.20 1.94
CA ALA A 20 -7.88 -4.89 2.90
C ALA A 20 -8.61 -3.90 3.83
N ASP A 21 -9.73 -4.33 4.38
CA ASP A 21 -10.44 -3.63 5.46
C ASP A 21 -9.90 -4.10 6.83
N SER A 22 -8.59 -3.93 7.03
CA SER A 22 -7.89 -4.28 8.27
C SER A 22 -6.76 -3.29 8.54
N VAL A 23 -6.40 -3.13 9.82
CA VAL A 23 -5.37 -2.18 10.26
C VAL A 23 -3.97 -2.74 10.00
N CYS A 24 -3.69 -3.97 10.44
CA CYS A 24 -2.45 -4.66 10.14
C CYS A 24 -2.59 -6.18 10.33
N GLY A 25 -1.74 -6.96 9.67
CA GLY A 25 -1.77 -8.42 9.74
C GLY A 25 -1.19 -9.12 8.51
N GLN A 26 -1.11 -10.44 8.59
CA GLN A 26 -0.58 -11.28 7.50
C GLN A 26 -1.66 -11.59 6.47
N ILE A 27 -1.34 -11.42 5.18
CA ILE A 27 -2.22 -11.79 4.08
C ILE A 27 -2.20 -13.32 3.95
N ARG A 28 -3.33 -13.96 4.24
CA ARG A 28 -3.51 -15.42 4.09
C ARG A 28 -4.01 -15.82 2.72
N ARG A 29 -4.88 -14.99 2.14
CA ARG A 29 -5.44 -15.23 0.82
C ARG A 29 -5.77 -13.91 0.16
N LEU A 30 -5.52 -13.88 -1.15
CA LEU A 30 -5.89 -12.80 -2.04
C LEU A 30 -6.74 -13.39 -3.17
N ASP A 31 -8.03 -13.08 -3.19
CA ASP A 31 -8.96 -13.48 -4.26
C ASP A 31 -9.47 -12.25 -5.01
N LEU A 32 -9.02 -12.13 -6.26
CA LEU A 32 -9.32 -11.02 -7.15
C LEU A 32 -10.24 -11.43 -8.30
N SER A 33 -10.83 -12.63 -8.26
CA SER A 33 -11.67 -13.15 -9.35
C SER A 33 -12.87 -12.23 -9.66
N ALA A 34 -13.52 -11.71 -8.62
CA ALA A 34 -14.64 -10.76 -8.75
C ALA A 34 -14.21 -9.37 -9.24
N VAL A 35 -12.97 -8.98 -8.98
CA VAL A 35 -12.37 -7.73 -9.48
C VAL A 35 -12.08 -7.87 -10.97
N GLN A 36 -11.39 -8.94 -11.37
CA GLN A 36 -11.02 -9.24 -12.75
C GLN A 36 -12.23 -9.37 -13.67
N SER A 37 -13.34 -9.89 -13.14
CA SER A 37 -14.60 -10.08 -13.88
C SER A 37 -15.50 -8.85 -13.90
N ALA A 38 -15.11 -7.74 -13.25
CA ALA A 38 -15.97 -6.56 -13.16
C ALA A 38 -16.04 -5.79 -14.51
N PRO A 39 -17.20 -5.16 -14.82
CA PRO A 39 -17.33 -4.37 -16.04
C PRO A 39 -16.26 -3.29 -16.19
N GLY A 40 -15.70 -3.18 -17.40
CA GLY A 40 -14.73 -2.15 -17.73
C GLY A 40 -13.30 -2.41 -17.24
N VAL A 41 -13.06 -3.44 -16.43
CA VAL A 41 -11.71 -3.83 -15.99
C VAL A 41 -10.91 -4.39 -17.17
N ILE A 42 -9.68 -3.90 -17.31
CA ILE A 42 -8.72 -4.29 -18.34
C ILE A 42 -7.62 -5.16 -17.75
N ALA A 43 -7.13 -4.81 -16.55
CA ALA A 43 -6.12 -5.56 -15.84
C ALA A 43 -6.26 -5.37 -14.32
N VAL A 44 -5.74 -6.32 -13.56
CA VAL A 44 -5.56 -6.22 -12.12
C VAL A 44 -4.10 -6.58 -11.82
N LEU A 45 -3.37 -5.66 -11.23
CA LEU A 45 -1.95 -5.78 -10.94
C LEU A 45 -1.72 -6.04 -9.47
N THR A 46 -0.75 -6.88 -9.16
CA THR A 46 -0.28 -7.27 -7.83
C THR A 46 1.22 -7.02 -7.70
N ALA A 47 1.78 -7.23 -6.51
CA ALA A 47 3.24 -7.20 -6.31
C ALA A 47 4.02 -8.03 -7.35
N LYS A 48 3.45 -9.14 -7.83
CA LYS A 48 4.06 -10.06 -8.82
C LYS A 48 4.18 -9.46 -10.22
N ASP A 49 3.42 -8.40 -10.51
CA ASP A 49 3.42 -7.74 -11.81
C ASP A 49 4.44 -6.59 -11.86
N VAL A 50 5.15 -6.32 -10.77
CA VAL A 50 6.24 -5.35 -10.73
C VAL A 50 7.45 -5.94 -11.49
N PRO A 51 7.90 -5.33 -12.60
CA PRO A 51 8.98 -5.90 -13.43
C PRO A 51 10.37 -5.82 -12.78
N GLY A 52 10.50 -5.08 -11.67
CA GLY A 52 11.72 -4.92 -10.90
C GLY A 52 11.49 -5.24 -9.42
N THR A 53 12.15 -4.49 -8.54
CA THR A 53 11.96 -4.63 -7.10
C THR A 53 10.65 -3.97 -6.67
N ASN A 54 9.82 -4.68 -5.92
CA ASN A 54 8.65 -4.12 -5.25
C ASN A 54 9.06 -3.37 -3.97
N ASP A 55 9.87 -2.32 -4.12
CA ASP A 55 10.33 -1.44 -3.04
C ASP A 55 10.50 -0.02 -3.58
N ILE A 56 9.88 0.94 -2.89
CA ILE A 56 9.99 2.38 -3.16
C ILE A 56 10.55 3.14 -1.95
N SER A 57 11.09 2.41 -0.97
CA SER A 57 11.76 2.99 0.19
C SER A 57 12.85 3.97 -0.24
N PRO A 58 12.83 5.24 0.21
CA PRO A 58 13.87 6.21 -0.14
C PRO A 58 15.24 5.81 0.45
N THR A 59 15.23 4.99 1.50
CA THR A 59 16.43 4.44 2.14
C THR A 59 16.84 3.10 1.56
N HIS A 60 16.09 2.53 0.59
CA HIS A 60 16.30 1.22 -0.01
C HIS A 60 16.39 0.10 1.04
N CYS A 61 15.61 0.24 2.12
CA CYS A 61 15.59 -0.71 3.24
C CYS A 61 14.65 -1.89 2.99
N GLY A 62 13.95 -1.95 1.84
CA GLY A 62 13.00 -3.03 1.55
C GLY A 62 11.74 -2.98 2.41
N ASP A 63 11.43 -1.84 3.00
CA ASP A 63 10.38 -1.65 4.00
C ASP A 63 9.15 -0.88 3.48
N ASP A 64 9.17 -0.45 2.21
CA ASP A 64 8.05 0.26 1.59
C ASP A 64 7.69 -0.29 0.20
N PRO A 65 6.94 -1.40 0.12
CA PRO A 65 6.47 -1.94 -1.16
C PRO A 65 5.50 -1.02 -1.90
N VAL A 66 5.50 -1.11 -3.24
CA VAL A 66 4.50 -0.45 -4.10
C VAL A 66 3.11 -1.04 -3.87
N LEU A 67 3.06 -2.37 -3.78
CA LEU A 67 1.86 -3.15 -3.49
C LEU A 67 2.22 -4.20 -2.43
N ALA A 68 1.47 -4.27 -1.33
CA ALA A 68 1.69 -5.22 -0.26
C ALA A 68 1.54 -6.67 -0.77
N GLU A 69 2.48 -7.54 -0.41
CA GLU A 69 2.53 -8.94 -0.88
C GLU A 69 2.18 -9.95 0.21
N SER A 70 2.82 -9.84 1.38
CA SER A 70 2.72 -10.81 2.47
C SER A 70 1.91 -10.32 3.66
N GLU A 71 1.89 -9.03 3.90
CA GLU A 71 1.25 -8.42 5.05
C GLU A 71 0.72 -7.02 4.69
N ILE A 72 -0.12 -6.50 5.57
CA ILE A 72 -0.52 -5.11 5.62
C ILE A 72 -0.05 -4.53 6.95
N ARG A 73 0.60 -3.37 6.87
CA ARG A 73 1.29 -2.64 7.93
C ARG A 73 0.42 -1.54 8.51
N PHE A 74 -0.50 -1.00 7.71
CA PHE A 74 -1.44 0.05 8.12
C PHE A 74 -2.75 0.01 7.32
N PHE A 75 -3.79 0.65 7.87
CA PHE A 75 -5.09 0.74 7.20
C PHE A 75 -5.00 1.51 5.89
N GLY A 76 -5.49 0.89 4.81
CA GLY A 76 -5.50 1.49 3.47
C GLY A 76 -4.22 1.25 2.66
N GLU A 77 -3.30 0.42 3.14
CA GLU A 77 -2.15 -0.01 2.34
C GLU A 77 -2.60 -0.71 1.04
N PRO A 78 -2.11 -0.28 -0.14
CA PRO A 78 -2.45 -0.90 -1.41
C PRO A 78 -1.93 -2.34 -1.51
N VAL A 79 -2.79 -3.29 -1.86
CA VAL A 79 -2.43 -4.72 -2.09
C VAL A 79 -2.46 -5.05 -3.58
N PHE A 80 -3.34 -4.39 -4.33
CA PHE A 80 -3.47 -4.55 -5.77
C PHE A 80 -3.92 -3.25 -6.43
N ALA A 81 -3.78 -3.15 -7.75
CA ALA A 81 -4.25 -2.02 -8.54
C ALA A 81 -5.16 -2.49 -9.67
N VAL A 82 -6.33 -1.84 -9.81
CA VAL A 82 -7.28 -2.11 -10.89
C VAL A 82 -7.09 -1.10 -12.00
N VAL A 83 -6.91 -1.57 -13.23
CA VAL A 83 -6.88 -0.75 -14.44
C VAL A 83 -8.19 -0.95 -15.18
N ALA A 84 -8.95 0.13 -15.43
CA ALA A 84 -10.26 0.08 -16.09
C ALA A 84 -10.47 1.22 -17.10
N ARG A 85 -11.56 1.13 -17.88
CA ARG A 85 -11.93 2.13 -18.91
C ARG A 85 -12.43 3.46 -18.35
N SER A 86 -12.79 3.51 -17.07
CA SER A 86 -13.17 4.75 -16.38
C SER A 86 -12.73 4.70 -14.92
N HIS A 87 -12.50 5.87 -14.33
CA HIS A 87 -12.15 5.98 -12.91
C HIS A 87 -13.24 5.39 -11.99
N ARG A 88 -14.52 5.54 -12.37
CA ARG A 88 -15.64 4.95 -11.61
C ARG A 88 -15.58 3.42 -11.62
N GLU A 89 -15.41 2.80 -12.79
CA GLU A 89 -15.32 1.34 -12.92
C GLU A 89 -14.13 0.78 -12.13
N ALA A 90 -12.96 1.45 -12.19
CA ALA A 90 -11.79 1.03 -11.43
C ALA A 90 -12.08 1.02 -9.91
N ARG A 91 -12.69 2.07 -9.36
CA ARG A 91 -13.01 2.17 -7.93
C ARG A 91 -14.09 1.19 -7.49
N GLU A 92 -15.12 0.99 -8.32
CA GLU A 92 -16.19 0.03 -8.02
C GLU A 92 -15.67 -1.41 -8.05
N ALA A 93 -14.79 -1.74 -8.99
CA ALA A 93 -14.14 -3.04 -9.08
C ALA A 93 -13.16 -3.28 -7.92
N ALA A 94 -12.37 -2.27 -7.53
CA ALA A 94 -11.41 -2.39 -6.42
C ALA A 94 -12.06 -2.80 -5.09
N ARG A 95 -13.32 -2.43 -4.85
CA ARG A 95 -14.09 -2.83 -3.66
C ARG A 95 -14.52 -4.30 -3.64
N ARG A 96 -14.35 -5.02 -4.74
CA ARG A 96 -14.77 -6.43 -4.87
C ARG A 96 -13.65 -7.41 -4.50
N GLY A 97 -12.44 -6.91 -4.22
CA GLY A 97 -11.32 -7.75 -3.79
C GLY A 97 -11.62 -8.39 -2.45
N GLN A 98 -11.33 -9.68 -2.32
CA GLN A 98 -11.43 -10.40 -1.06
C GLN A 98 -10.02 -10.71 -0.57
N ILE A 99 -9.70 -10.21 0.61
CA ILE A 99 -8.38 -10.34 1.23
C ILE A 99 -8.58 -10.89 2.63
N ASP A 100 -8.15 -12.12 2.85
CA ASP A 100 -8.20 -12.74 4.16
C ASP A 100 -6.94 -12.36 4.93
N ILE A 101 -7.11 -11.74 6.09
CA ILE A 101 -6.04 -11.25 6.93
C ILE A 101 -6.07 -11.99 8.26
N ASP A 102 -4.92 -12.49 8.70
CA ASP A 102 -4.68 -12.85 10.10
C ASP A 102 -4.22 -11.58 10.84
N PRO A 103 -5.08 -10.93 11.63
CA PRO A 103 -4.75 -9.66 12.26
C PRO A 103 -3.67 -9.84 13.33
N VAL A 104 -2.84 -8.82 13.49
CA VAL A 104 -1.89 -8.71 14.59
C VAL A 104 -2.23 -7.49 15.44
N GLU A 105 -1.78 -7.47 16.69
CA GLU A 105 -2.00 -6.31 17.56
C GLU A 105 -1.23 -5.10 17.02
N PRO A 106 -1.89 -3.98 16.69
CA PRO A 106 -1.22 -2.82 16.13
C PRO A 106 -0.47 -2.02 17.20
N VAL A 107 0.67 -1.45 16.81
CA VAL A 107 1.38 -0.44 17.61
C VAL A 107 0.89 0.94 17.17
N LEU A 108 0.08 1.59 18.01
CA LEU A 108 -0.62 2.83 17.69
C LEU A 108 -0.10 4.06 18.45
N THR A 109 0.65 3.86 19.53
CA THR A 109 1.21 4.94 20.35
C THR A 109 2.72 4.87 20.46
N ILE A 110 3.33 6.00 20.81
CA ILE A 110 4.78 6.08 21.07
C ILE A 110 5.15 5.15 22.23
N ASP A 111 4.36 5.12 23.32
CA ASP A 111 4.63 4.24 24.46
C ASP A 111 4.60 2.76 24.08
N GLN A 112 3.65 2.35 23.23
CA GLN A 112 3.60 1.00 22.69
C GLN A 112 4.82 0.69 21.82
N ALA A 113 5.25 1.63 20.98
CA ALA A 113 6.43 1.47 20.13
C ALA A 113 7.71 1.32 20.96
N LEU A 114 7.88 2.15 22.01
CA LEU A 114 8.99 2.06 22.95
C LEU A 114 8.98 0.73 23.71
N ALA A 115 7.82 0.28 24.18
CA ALA A 115 7.67 -0.99 24.88
C ALA A 115 7.97 -2.20 23.97
N ALA A 116 7.64 -2.10 22.68
CA ALA A 116 7.90 -3.14 21.67
C ALA A 116 9.32 -3.06 21.07
N GLY A 117 10.10 -2.02 21.37
CA GLY A 117 11.39 -1.78 20.72
C GLY A 117 11.27 -1.53 19.20
N SER A 118 10.13 -1.00 18.76
CA SER A 118 9.81 -0.76 17.35
C SER A 118 10.25 0.64 16.94
N TYR A 119 11.32 0.74 16.16
CA TYR A 119 11.91 2.00 15.69
C TYR A 119 11.98 2.03 14.16
N VAL A 120 11.80 3.22 13.59
CA VAL A 120 11.90 3.45 12.13
C VAL A 120 13.36 3.62 11.68
N SER A 121 14.23 4.11 12.57
CA SER A 121 15.65 4.35 12.27
C SER A 121 16.52 4.18 13.52
N GLU A 122 17.83 4.12 13.31
CA GLU A 122 18.81 4.21 14.40
C GLU A 122 18.68 5.54 15.15
N GLN A 123 18.94 5.49 16.47
CA GLN A 123 18.90 6.67 17.32
C GLN A 123 19.97 7.68 16.89
N GLN A 124 19.53 8.86 16.47
CA GLN A 124 20.42 9.97 16.15
C GLN A 124 20.74 10.75 17.44
N GLN A 125 22.02 10.91 17.75
CA GLN A 125 22.48 11.73 18.87
C GLN A 125 23.32 12.90 18.35
N LEU A 126 22.93 14.12 18.72
CA LEU A 126 23.70 15.32 18.46
C LEU A 126 24.09 15.95 19.80
N GLN A 127 25.39 16.02 20.08
CA GLN A 127 25.93 16.65 21.28
C GLN A 127 26.88 17.78 20.89
N ARG A 128 26.79 18.91 21.60
CA ARG A 128 27.78 19.99 21.52
C ARG A 128 28.10 20.50 22.93
N GLY A 129 29.38 20.45 23.30
CA GLY A 129 29.83 20.81 24.64
C GLY A 129 29.54 19.72 25.68
N ASP A 130 29.84 20.03 26.94
CA ASP A 130 29.60 19.15 28.08
C ASP A 130 28.32 19.58 28.79
N TRP A 131 27.29 18.74 28.77
CA TRP A 131 26.00 19.04 29.40
C TRP A 131 25.98 18.66 30.89
N GLN A 132 27.00 17.93 31.36
CA GLN A 132 27.14 17.44 32.73
C GLN A 132 28.01 18.37 33.62
N GLY A 133 28.52 19.47 33.07
CA GLY A 133 29.39 20.45 33.75
C GLY A 133 28.64 21.56 34.46
#